data_AF-A0A934CZX0-F1
#
_entry.id   AF-A0A934CZX0-F1
#
_cell.length_a   1.000
_cell.length_b   1.000
_cell.length_c   1.000
_cell.angle_alpha   90.00
_cell.angle_beta   90.00
_cell.angle_gamma   90.00
#
_symmetry.space_group_name_H-M   'P 1'
#
loop_
_entity.id
_entity.type
_entity.pdbx_description
1 polymer ?
#
loop_
_entity_poly.entity_id
_entity_poly.type
_entity_poly.pdbx_seq_one_letter_code
_entity_poly.pdbx_strand_id
1 'polypeptide(L)'
;MDSPVDRFFSEYVGRFLEENHAARAVADSLRQCGVGLMPLVDHCTLRTHDVDQRAQEVIGYGFAFDESIGVLEFDTWWARVFRKPGYPALFIDQAFAGGRGKGSLIPGWVDAHGDRRFHHIAILVEDIETAIGALQSRSVAFAGEIVGARGSDLRQIFTRPELRDGEAFTVLELIERHNGYAGFLPPQADGLMESTRLS
;
A
#
# COMPACT_ATOMS: atom_id res chain seq x y z
N MET A 1 -14.19 20.58 -4.57
CA MET A 1 -14.01 19.11 -4.43
C MET A 1 -14.53 18.81 -3.04
N ASP A 2 -15.74 18.29 -2.89
CA ASP A 2 -16.41 18.48 -1.59
C ASP A 2 -17.22 17.27 -1.11
N SER A 3 -16.67 16.07 -1.25
CA SER A 3 -17.09 14.95 -0.38
C SER A 3 -16.05 14.71 0.73
N PRO A 4 -16.47 14.25 1.93
CA PRO A 4 -15.54 13.89 3.00
C PRO A 4 -14.47 12.88 2.56
N VAL A 5 -14.82 11.95 1.66
CA VAL A 5 -13.88 10.95 1.13
C VAL A 5 -12.84 11.57 0.20
N ASP A 6 -13.20 12.56 -0.63
CA ASP A 6 -12.23 13.28 -1.47
C ASP A 6 -11.23 14.05 -0.62
N ARG A 7 -11.69 14.65 0.48
CA ARG A 7 -10.83 15.33 1.44
C ARG A 7 -9.87 14.35 2.11
N PHE A 8 -10.38 13.20 2.56
CA PHE A 8 -9.57 12.13 3.14
C PHE A 8 -8.41 11.73 2.20
N PHE A 9 -8.72 11.41 0.94
CA PHE A 9 -7.68 11.04 -0.03
C PHE A 9 -6.75 12.22 -0.34
N SER A 10 -7.28 13.43 -0.56
CA SER A 10 -6.45 14.61 -0.84
C SER A 10 -5.44 14.87 0.27
N GLU A 11 -5.86 14.79 1.54
CA GLU A 11 -4.99 15.01 2.69
C GLU A 11 -3.97 13.88 2.86
N TYR A 12 -4.41 12.62 2.80
CA TYR A 12 -3.53 11.48 3.05
C TYR A 12 -2.55 11.26 1.90
N VAL A 13 -3.00 11.37 0.65
CA VAL A 13 -2.12 11.28 -0.53
C VAL A 13 -1.19 12.49 -0.57
N GLY A 14 -1.68 13.71 -0.30
CA GLY A 14 -0.84 14.90 -0.24
C GLY A 14 0.33 14.74 0.73
N ARG A 15 0.02 14.33 1.96
CA ARG A 15 1.05 14.03 2.98
C ARG A 15 1.99 12.91 2.53
N PHE A 16 1.46 11.83 1.96
CA PHE A 16 2.30 10.73 1.48
C PHE A 16 3.31 11.18 0.40
N LEU A 17 2.90 12.05 -0.53
CA LEU A 17 3.79 12.58 -1.57
C LEU A 17 4.83 13.57 -1.04
N GLU A 18 4.57 14.23 0.09
CA GLU A 18 5.59 15.04 0.78
C GLU A 18 6.68 14.15 1.38
N GLU A 19 6.27 12.99 1.89
CA GLU A 19 7.11 12.09 2.69
C GLU A 19 7.71 10.92 1.90
N ASN A 20 7.31 10.72 0.63
CA ASN A 20 7.78 9.63 -0.23
C ASN A 20 8.28 10.12 -1.60
N HIS A 21 9.60 10.06 -1.81
CA HIS A 21 10.25 10.58 -3.01
C HIS A 21 9.85 9.78 -4.25
N ALA A 22 9.80 8.46 -4.16
CA ALA A 22 9.42 7.60 -5.28
C ALA A 22 8.00 7.90 -5.75
N ALA A 23 7.04 7.99 -4.84
CA ALA A 23 5.65 8.31 -5.13
C ALA A 23 5.49 9.70 -5.76
N ARG A 24 6.24 10.69 -5.24
CA ARG A 24 6.28 12.03 -5.82
C ARG A 24 6.80 12.03 -7.25
N ALA A 25 7.87 11.28 -7.53
CA ALA A 25 8.43 11.18 -8.88
C ALA A 25 7.41 10.60 -9.89
N VAL A 26 6.60 9.61 -9.49
CA VAL A 26 5.49 9.09 -10.30
C VAL A 26 4.41 10.15 -10.49
N ALA A 27 3.93 10.74 -9.39
CA ALA A 27 2.85 11.72 -9.40
C ALA A 27 3.18 12.93 -10.30
N ASP A 28 4.40 13.44 -10.24
CA ASP A 28 4.83 14.59 -11.04
C ASP A 28 4.88 14.27 -12.53
N SER A 29 5.26 13.05 -12.92
CA SER A 29 5.19 12.63 -14.33
C SER A 29 3.75 12.47 -14.84
N LEU A 30 2.87 11.90 -14.02
CA LEU A 30 1.45 11.80 -14.38
C LEU A 30 0.80 13.18 -14.49
N ARG A 31 1.19 14.13 -13.62
CA ARG A 31 0.73 15.53 -13.69
C ARG A 31 1.24 16.23 -14.96
N GLN A 32 2.48 16.00 -15.37
CA GLN A 32 3.02 16.55 -16.63
C GLN A 32 2.23 16.07 -17.85
N CYS A 33 1.67 14.86 -17.79
CA CYS A 33 0.79 14.32 -18.82
C CYS A 33 -0.70 14.67 -18.62
N GLY A 34 -1.06 15.44 -17.59
CA GLY A 34 -2.43 15.86 -17.32
C GLY A 34 -3.36 14.78 -16.72
N VAL A 35 -2.82 13.66 -16.22
CA VAL A 35 -3.61 12.53 -15.70
C VAL A 35 -3.88 12.66 -14.20
N GLY A 36 -2.87 13.04 -13.42
CA GLY A 36 -2.90 12.96 -11.95
C GLY A 36 -2.73 11.52 -11.43
N LEU A 37 -2.56 11.36 -10.11
CA LEU A 37 -2.18 10.08 -9.49
C LEU A 37 -3.37 9.13 -9.28
N MET A 38 -4.49 9.66 -8.78
CA MET A 38 -5.64 8.87 -8.30
C MET A 38 -6.16 7.79 -9.26
N PRO A 39 -6.24 8.01 -10.59
CA PRO A 39 -6.71 6.97 -11.52
C PRO A 39 -5.84 5.71 -11.55
N LEU A 40 -4.59 5.80 -11.11
CA LEU A 40 -3.63 4.68 -11.10
C LEU A 40 -3.32 4.17 -9.69
N VAL A 41 -3.96 4.70 -8.65
CA VAL A 41 -3.79 4.16 -7.31
C VAL A 41 -4.65 2.90 -7.19
N ASP A 42 -4.01 1.74 -7.03
CA ASP A 42 -4.70 0.46 -6.86
C ASP A 42 -5.29 0.35 -5.45
N HIS A 43 -4.43 0.57 -4.46
CA HIS A 43 -4.81 0.56 -3.06
C HIS A 43 -3.89 1.44 -2.22
N CYS A 44 -4.37 1.78 -1.03
CA CYS A 44 -3.60 2.43 0.02
C CYS A 44 -3.66 1.61 1.30
N THR A 45 -2.55 1.57 2.02
CA THR A 45 -2.42 0.76 3.24
C THR A 45 -2.30 1.61 4.49
N LEU A 46 -3.12 1.27 5.48
CA LEU A 46 -3.10 1.84 6.84
C LEU A 46 -2.66 0.76 7.82
N ARG A 47 -1.72 1.11 8.69
CA ARG A 47 -1.33 0.28 9.84
C ARG A 47 -2.01 0.81 11.09
N THR A 48 -2.51 -0.06 11.96
CA THR A 48 -3.13 0.34 13.22
C THR A 48 -2.96 -0.72 14.31
N HIS A 49 -3.31 -0.37 15.55
CA HIS A 49 -3.45 -1.31 16.65
C HIS A 49 -4.84 -1.96 16.70
N ASP A 50 -5.84 -1.35 16.06
CA ASP A 50 -7.22 -1.80 16.07
C ASP A 50 -7.90 -1.53 14.71
N VAL A 51 -7.97 -2.57 13.87
CA VAL A 51 -8.59 -2.55 12.55
C VAL A 51 -10.08 -2.26 12.65
N ASP A 52 -10.78 -2.77 13.66
CA ASP A 52 -12.22 -2.57 13.80
C ASP A 52 -12.55 -1.10 14.08
N GLN A 53 -11.78 -0.48 14.98
CA GLN A 53 -11.88 0.96 15.27
C GLN A 53 -11.48 1.79 14.03
N ARG A 54 -10.36 1.47 13.39
CA ARG A 54 -9.86 2.20 12.22
C ARG A 54 -10.82 2.11 11.04
N ALA A 55 -11.45 0.95 10.84
CA ALA A 55 -12.42 0.73 9.78
C ALA A 55 -13.69 1.58 9.93
N GLN A 56 -14.09 1.99 11.15
CA GLN A 56 -15.31 2.79 11.32
C GLN A 56 -15.29 4.10 10.53
N GLU A 57 -14.13 4.78 10.49
CA GLU A 57 -13.98 6.01 9.71
C GLU A 57 -14.15 5.75 8.21
N VAL A 58 -13.50 4.69 7.71
CA VAL A 58 -13.53 4.28 6.30
C VAL A 58 -14.92 3.83 5.87
N ILE A 59 -15.63 3.08 6.73
CA ILE A 59 -17.04 2.71 6.54
C ILE A 59 -17.92 3.96 6.51
N GLY A 60 -17.63 4.96 7.35
CA GLY A 60 -18.30 6.27 7.34
C GLY A 60 -18.16 7.02 6.00
N TYR A 61 -17.10 6.78 5.24
CA TYR A 61 -16.91 7.28 3.87
C TYR A 61 -17.64 6.44 2.80
N GLY A 62 -18.35 5.39 3.22
CA GLY A 62 -19.12 4.50 2.36
C GLY A 62 -18.28 3.45 1.64
N PHE A 63 -17.17 3.04 2.25
CA PHE A 63 -16.49 1.79 1.88
C PHE A 63 -17.15 0.59 2.55
N ALA A 64 -17.13 -0.55 1.88
CA ALA A 64 -17.60 -1.82 2.40
C ALA A 64 -16.45 -2.81 2.53
N PHE A 65 -16.51 -3.68 3.55
CA PHE A 65 -15.58 -4.79 3.68
C PHE A 65 -15.71 -5.73 2.48
N ASP A 66 -14.57 -6.17 1.92
CA ASP A 66 -14.53 -7.12 0.81
C ASP A 66 -14.69 -8.55 1.31
N GLU A 67 -15.95 -8.99 1.43
CA GLU A 67 -16.29 -10.35 1.85
C GLU A 67 -15.77 -11.43 0.88
N SER A 68 -15.46 -11.09 -0.37
CA SER A 68 -15.03 -12.07 -1.37
C SER A 68 -13.62 -12.61 -1.11
N ILE A 69 -12.75 -11.79 -0.49
CA ILE A 69 -11.38 -12.18 -0.10
C ILE A 69 -11.23 -12.39 1.41
N GLY A 70 -12.23 -11.98 2.20
CA GLY A 70 -12.25 -12.20 3.64
C GLY A 70 -11.12 -11.51 4.40
N VAL A 71 -10.78 -12.07 5.57
CA VAL A 71 -9.62 -11.60 6.37
C VAL A 71 -8.37 -12.26 5.82
N LEU A 72 -7.37 -11.44 5.51
CA LEU A 72 -6.06 -11.91 5.06
C LEU A 72 -5.20 -12.11 6.30
N GLU A 73 -4.88 -13.37 6.62
CA GLU A 73 -4.02 -13.72 7.75
C GLU A 73 -2.62 -14.08 7.29
N PHE A 74 -1.63 -13.57 8.03
CA PHE A 74 -0.22 -13.89 7.91
C PHE A 74 0.27 -14.49 9.23
N ASP A 75 1.57 -14.77 9.34
CA ASP A 75 2.14 -15.42 10.52
C ASP A 75 1.88 -14.63 11.82
N THR A 76 2.16 -13.32 11.77
CA THR A 76 2.15 -12.45 12.96
C THR A 76 1.19 -11.27 12.87
N TRP A 77 0.47 -11.13 11.76
CA TRP A 77 -0.44 -10.01 11.51
C TRP A 77 -1.55 -10.40 10.55
N TRP A 78 -2.57 -9.56 10.45
CA TRP A 78 -3.70 -9.76 9.55
C TRP A 78 -4.22 -8.43 9.02
N ALA A 79 -5.02 -8.50 7.97
CA ALA A 79 -5.62 -7.33 7.35
C ALA A 79 -7.04 -7.57 6.87
N ARG A 80 -7.78 -6.46 6.74
CA ARG A 80 -9.05 -6.38 6.03
C ARG A 80 -8.96 -5.38 4.91
N VAL A 81 -9.66 -5.69 3.83
CA VAL A 81 -9.74 -4.82 2.66
C VAL A 81 -11.13 -4.21 2.58
N PHE A 82 -11.16 -2.91 2.32
CA PHE A 82 -12.38 -2.15 2.16
C PHE A 82 -12.41 -1.54 0.76
N ARG A 83 -13.56 -1.62 0.08
CA ARG A 83 -13.73 -1.11 -1.29
C ARG A 83 -14.88 -0.14 -1.40
N LYS A 84 -14.70 0.82 -2.29
CA LYS A 84 -15.73 1.77 -2.73
C LYS A 84 -15.53 2.02 -4.23
N PRO A 85 -16.53 1.78 -5.09
CA PRO A 85 -16.40 2.07 -6.51
C PRO A 85 -15.97 3.52 -6.76
N GLY A 86 -15.00 3.70 -7.67
CA GLY A 86 -14.44 5.01 -7.99
C GLY A 86 -13.29 5.47 -7.08
N TYR A 87 -12.92 4.70 -6.06
CA TYR A 87 -11.80 4.98 -5.17
C TYR A 87 -10.86 3.77 -5.06
N PRO A 88 -9.57 4.00 -4.73
CA PRO A 88 -8.64 2.91 -4.43
C PRO A 88 -9.14 2.05 -3.27
N ALA A 89 -8.76 0.76 -3.25
CA ALA A 89 -9.04 -0.08 -2.10
C ALA A 89 -8.25 0.40 -0.87
N LEU A 90 -8.81 0.18 0.33
CA LEU A 90 -8.14 0.47 1.59
C LEU A 90 -7.81 -0.84 2.29
N PHE A 91 -6.51 -1.13 2.41
CA PHE A 91 -5.97 -2.27 3.11
C PHE A 91 -5.60 -1.82 4.53
N ILE A 92 -6.23 -2.38 5.55
CA ILE A 92 -6.02 -1.98 6.94
C ILE A 92 -5.48 -3.18 7.70
N ASP A 93 -4.24 -3.07 8.19
CA ASP A 93 -3.51 -4.14 8.86
C ASP A 93 -3.27 -3.85 10.35
N GLN A 94 -3.12 -4.93 11.11
CA GLN A 94 -2.66 -4.92 12.50
C GLN A 94 -1.93 -6.22 12.84
N ALA A 95 -1.13 -6.19 13.91
CA ALA A 95 -0.61 -7.42 14.50
C ALA A 95 -1.70 -8.24 15.18
N PHE A 96 -1.49 -9.55 15.27
CA PHE A 96 -2.28 -10.39 16.18
C PHE A 96 -2.02 -10.01 17.64
N ALA A 97 -3.01 -10.19 18.51
CA ALA A 97 -2.81 -10.02 19.94
C ALA A 97 -1.95 -11.16 20.53
N GLY A 98 -1.27 -10.87 21.65
CA GLY A 98 -0.54 -11.86 22.43
C GLY A 98 0.64 -12.49 21.70
N GLY A 99 0.92 -13.77 22.00
CA GLY A 99 2.10 -14.47 21.49
C GLY A 99 2.17 -14.59 19.96
N ARG A 100 1.02 -14.67 19.28
CA ARG A 100 0.95 -14.79 17.80
C ARG A 100 1.48 -13.54 17.11
N GLY A 101 1.26 -12.35 17.66
CA GLY A 101 1.75 -11.11 17.06
C GLY A 101 3.23 -10.81 17.32
N LYS A 102 3.92 -11.65 18.11
CA LYS A 102 5.30 -11.41 18.48
C LYS A 102 6.18 -11.41 17.25
N GLY A 103 6.93 -10.32 17.05
CA GLY A 103 7.81 -10.14 15.89
C GLY A 103 7.18 -9.37 14.72
N SER A 104 5.89 -9.04 14.79
CA SER A 104 5.30 -8.07 13.85
C SER A 104 5.93 -6.69 14.03
N LEU A 105 6.26 -6.04 12.91
CA LEU A 105 6.79 -4.68 12.89
C LEU A 105 5.69 -3.61 12.96
N ILE A 106 4.42 -4.01 12.79
CA ILE A 106 3.28 -3.08 12.73
C ILE A 106 3.13 -2.27 14.02
N PRO A 107 3.13 -2.85 15.23
CA PRO A 107 2.90 -2.09 16.45
C PRO A 107 3.95 -0.99 16.65
N GLY A 108 5.24 -1.33 16.48
CA GLY A 108 6.33 -0.37 16.61
C GLY A 108 6.25 0.76 15.59
N TRP A 109 5.88 0.45 14.34
CA TRP A 109 5.65 1.47 13.32
C TRP A 109 4.48 2.40 13.68
N VAL A 110 3.38 1.85 14.18
CA VAL A 110 2.20 2.62 14.60
C VAL A 110 2.54 3.50 15.81
N ASP A 111 3.32 2.99 16.76
CA ASP A 111 3.76 3.76 17.92
C ASP A 111 4.67 4.94 17.52
N ALA A 112 5.56 4.73 16.54
CA ALA A 112 6.49 5.76 16.07
C ALA A 112 5.84 6.82 15.17
N HIS A 113 4.84 6.44 14.38
CA HIS A 113 4.35 7.27 13.27
C HIS A 113 2.85 7.60 13.32
N GLY A 114 2.11 6.93 14.21
CA GLY A 114 0.66 6.98 14.27
C GLY A 114 -0.02 6.24 13.11
N ASP A 115 -1.33 6.13 13.19
CA ASP A 115 -2.16 5.36 12.26
C ASP A 115 -3.09 6.23 11.39
N ARG A 116 -2.90 7.57 11.40
CA ARG A 116 -3.66 8.54 10.57
C ARG A 116 -2.85 8.98 9.33
N ARG A 117 -2.23 8.03 8.65
CA ARG A 117 -1.42 8.22 7.43
C ARG A 117 -1.29 6.91 6.66
N PHE A 118 -1.03 6.98 5.36
CA PHE A 118 -0.71 5.78 4.57
C PHE A 118 0.71 5.31 4.87
N HIS A 119 0.87 4.02 5.12
CA HIS A 119 2.17 3.36 5.18
C HIS A 119 2.73 3.12 3.77
N HIS A 120 1.87 2.72 2.84
CA HIS A 120 2.21 2.68 1.42
C HIS A 120 1.00 2.99 0.54
N ILE A 121 1.32 3.35 -0.69
CA ILE A 121 0.39 3.44 -1.81
C ILE A 121 0.91 2.50 -2.89
N ALA A 122 0.02 1.70 -3.46
CA ALA A 122 0.32 0.87 -4.62
C ALA A 122 -0.16 1.53 -5.91
N ILE A 123 0.73 1.62 -6.88
CA ILE A 123 0.44 2.19 -8.20
C ILE A 123 0.31 1.07 -9.21
N LEU A 124 -0.84 1.03 -9.87
CA LEU A 124 -1.11 0.13 -10.97
C LEU A 124 -0.21 0.46 -12.16
N VAL A 125 0.54 -0.53 -12.61
CA VAL A 125 1.43 -0.44 -13.77
C VAL A 125 1.08 -1.51 -14.80
N GLU A 126 1.34 -1.21 -16.07
CA GLU A 126 1.08 -2.13 -17.18
C GLU A 126 2.15 -3.23 -17.28
N ASP A 127 3.42 -2.84 -17.18
CA ASP A 127 4.58 -3.75 -17.17
C ASP A 127 5.53 -3.31 -16.04
N ILE A 128 5.65 -4.14 -15.02
CA ILE A 128 6.36 -3.80 -13.78
C ILE A 128 7.87 -3.65 -14.01
N GLU A 129 8.48 -4.43 -14.90
CA GLU A 129 9.91 -4.28 -15.23
C GLU A 129 10.21 -2.93 -15.88
N THR A 130 9.37 -2.50 -16.83
CA THR A 130 9.50 -1.18 -17.47
C THR A 130 9.33 -0.06 -16.46
N ALA A 131 8.34 -0.18 -15.55
CA ALA A 131 8.11 0.80 -14.50
C ALA A 131 9.28 0.88 -13.50
N ILE A 132 9.85 -0.27 -13.10
CA ILE A 132 11.07 -0.34 -12.28
C ILE A 132 12.21 0.41 -12.98
N GLY A 133 12.49 0.09 -14.25
CA GLY A 133 13.57 0.73 -15.00
C GLY A 133 13.40 2.25 -15.12
N ALA A 134 12.17 2.71 -15.37
CA ALA A 134 11.84 4.13 -15.41
C ALA A 134 12.11 4.83 -14.06
N LEU A 135 11.74 4.21 -12.94
CA LEU A 135 11.97 4.79 -11.61
C LEU A 135 13.43 4.70 -11.16
N GLN A 136 14.14 3.63 -11.51
CA GLN A 136 15.58 3.50 -11.27
C GLN A 136 16.37 4.59 -12.00
N SER A 137 15.97 4.96 -13.22
CA SER A 137 16.57 6.09 -13.95
C SER A 137 16.45 7.44 -13.22
N ARG A 138 15.60 7.50 -12.18
CA ARG A 138 15.32 8.66 -11.32
C ARG A 138 15.79 8.42 -9.88
N SER A 139 16.76 7.53 -9.70
CA SER A 139 17.39 7.22 -8.41
C SER A 139 16.44 6.61 -7.38
N VAL A 140 15.32 6.00 -7.81
CA VAL A 140 14.47 5.21 -6.93
C VAL A 140 15.04 3.79 -6.82
N ALA A 141 15.33 3.37 -5.60
CA ALA A 141 15.79 2.02 -5.32
C ALA A 141 14.62 1.11 -4.92
N PHE A 142 14.72 -0.17 -5.27
CA PHE A 142 13.76 -1.22 -4.92
C PHE A 142 14.33 -2.18 -3.89
N ALA A 143 13.44 -2.79 -3.10
CA ALA A 143 13.78 -3.79 -2.11
C ALA A 143 13.28 -5.17 -2.55
N GLY A 144 14.15 -6.17 -2.50
CA GLY A 144 13.82 -7.54 -2.87
C GLY A 144 13.64 -7.76 -4.37
N GLU A 145 12.94 -8.84 -4.70
CA GLU A 145 12.59 -9.25 -6.06
C GLU A 145 11.11 -9.02 -6.34
N ILE A 146 10.70 -9.07 -7.61
CA ILE A 146 9.29 -9.04 -7.98
C ILE A 146 8.62 -10.29 -7.42
N VAL A 147 7.57 -10.11 -6.62
CA VAL A 147 6.74 -11.19 -6.09
C VAL A 147 5.64 -11.50 -7.09
N GLY A 148 5.53 -12.76 -7.50
CA GLY A 148 4.66 -13.22 -8.58
C GLY A 148 5.43 -13.50 -9.88
N ALA A 149 5.11 -14.61 -10.53
CA ALA A 149 5.76 -15.03 -11.76
C ALA A 149 5.40 -14.12 -12.95
N ARG A 150 6.28 -14.01 -13.94
CA ARG A 150 5.95 -13.27 -15.16
C ARG A 150 4.70 -13.88 -15.83
N GLY A 151 3.71 -13.03 -16.13
CA GLY A 151 2.42 -13.44 -16.69
C GLY A 151 1.43 -14.01 -15.68
N SER A 152 1.72 -14.00 -14.37
CA SER A 152 0.71 -14.29 -13.35
C SER A 152 -0.29 -13.14 -13.20
N ASP A 153 -1.46 -13.44 -12.62
CA ASP A 153 -2.54 -12.47 -12.43
C ASP A 153 -2.20 -11.26 -11.54
N LEU A 154 -1.18 -11.41 -10.70
CA LEU A 154 -0.68 -10.38 -9.82
C LEU A 154 0.83 -10.46 -9.71
N ARG A 155 1.49 -9.31 -9.84
CA ARG A 155 2.92 -9.13 -9.58
C ARG A 155 3.15 -7.82 -8.82
N GLN A 156 4.05 -7.85 -7.84
CA GLN A 156 4.25 -6.75 -6.90
C GLN A 156 5.73 -6.54 -6.60
N ILE A 157 6.13 -5.29 -6.36
CA ILE A 157 7.44 -4.96 -5.79
C ILE A 157 7.34 -3.67 -4.98
N PHE A 158 8.18 -3.54 -3.95
CA PHE A 158 8.26 -2.34 -3.12
C PHE A 158 9.56 -1.59 -3.37
N THR A 159 9.50 -0.27 -3.27
CA THR A 159 10.72 0.54 -3.17
C THR A 159 11.45 0.22 -1.85
N ARG A 160 12.73 0.59 -1.77
CA ARG A 160 13.36 0.74 -0.45
C ARG A 160 12.52 1.74 0.38
N PRO A 161 12.41 1.53 1.70
CA PRO A 161 11.67 2.46 2.55
C PRO A 161 12.37 3.81 2.59
N GLU A 162 11.56 4.85 2.54
CA GLU A 162 11.94 6.17 3.02
C GLU A 162 12.19 6.09 4.51
N LEU A 163 13.17 6.85 5.00
CA LEU A 163 13.52 6.85 6.41
C LEU A 163 13.01 8.11 7.10
N ARG A 164 12.53 7.96 8.32
CA ARG A 164 12.21 9.06 9.24
C ARG A 164 12.92 8.79 10.55
N ASP A 165 13.76 9.73 10.98
CA ASP A 165 14.54 9.60 12.22
C ASP A 165 15.36 8.31 12.30
N GLY A 166 15.81 7.80 11.14
CA GLY A 166 16.59 6.56 11.01
C GLY A 166 15.75 5.28 10.93
N GLU A 167 14.42 5.37 11.05
CA GLU A 167 13.49 4.24 11.01
C GLU A 167 12.75 4.15 9.67
N ALA A 168 12.39 2.94 9.25
CA ALA A 168 11.64 2.70 8.03
C ALA A 168 10.23 3.29 8.13
N PHE A 169 9.90 4.22 7.23
CA PHE A 169 8.71 5.05 7.34
C PHE A 169 7.65 4.74 6.29
N THR A 170 7.90 4.98 5.00
CA THR A 170 6.95 4.67 3.92
C THR A 170 7.63 3.96 2.77
N VAL A 171 6.87 3.16 2.03
CA VAL A 171 7.32 2.53 0.77
C VAL A 171 6.32 2.85 -0.33
N LEU A 172 6.79 2.95 -1.57
CA LEU A 172 5.91 2.91 -2.75
C LEU A 172 5.84 1.45 -3.22
N GLU A 173 4.65 0.99 -3.55
CA GLU A 173 4.45 -0.30 -4.22
C GLU A 173 4.14 -0.08 -5.70
N LEU A 174 4.73 -0.90 -6.56
CA LEU A 174 4.27 -1.09 -7.93
C LEU A 174 3.51 -2.41 -8.00
N ILE A 175 2.34 -2.37 -8.61
CA ILE A 175 1.46 -3.52 -8.74
C ILE A 175 1.01 -3.68 -10.18
N GLU A 176 1.21 -4.87 -10.74
CA GLU A 176 0.77 -5.26 -12.08
C GLU A 176 -0.33 -6.31 -11.91
N ARG A 177 -1.49 -6.07 -12.53
CA ARG A 177 -2.66 -6.96 -12.46
C ARG A 177 -3.11 -7.37 -13.86
N HIS A 178 -3.46 -8.65 -14.01
CA HIS A 178 -4.02 -9.20 -15.24
C HIS A 178 -5.38 -9.87 -14.98
N ASN A 179 -6.13 -10.12 -16.05
CA ASN A 179 -7.36 -10.93 -16.04
C ASN A 179 -8.46 -10.46 -15.04
N GLY A 180 -8.45 -9.18 -14.65
CA GLY A 180 -9.40 -8.64 -13.68
C GLY A 180 -9.18 -9.11 -12.24
N TYR A 181 -8.00 -9.64 -11.91
CA TYR A 181 -7.70 -10.16 -10.58
C TYR A 181 -7.66 -9.05 -9.52
N ALA A 182 -8.53 -9.19 -8.51
CA ALA A 182 -8.71 -8.19 -7.46
C ALA A 182 -8.08 -8.59 -6.10
N GLY A 183 -7.47 -9.77 -5.98
CA GLY A 183 -6.85 -10.24 -4.73
C GLY A 183 -5.55 -9.50 -4.39
N PHE A 184 -5.03 -9.69 -3.17
CA PHE A 184 -3.84 -8.98 -2.65
C PHE A 184 -2.60 -9.86 -2.50
N LEU A 185 -2.77 -11.16 -2.67
CA LEU A 185 -1.66 -12.12 -2.69
C LEU A 185 -1.62 -12.73 -4.08
N PRO A 186 -0.44 -12.94 -4.68
CA PRO A 186 -0.35 -13.77 -5.85
C PRO A 186 -0.96 -15.13 -5.52
N PRO A 187 -1.72 -15.76 -6.43
CA PRO A 187 -2.28 -17.10 -6.19
C PRO A 187 -1.23 -18.18 -5.86
N GLN A 188 0.05 -17.86 -6.02
CA GLN A 188 1.21 -18.75 -5.89
C GLN A 188 2.16 -18.35 -4.74
N ALA A 189 1.92 -17.27 -3.99
CA ALA A 189 2.89 -16.76 -3.02
C ALA A 189 2.46 -17.03 -1.57
N ASP A 190 3.23 -17.89 -0.90
CA ASP A 190 3.44 -17.84 0.55
C ASP A 190 4.37 -16.64 0.85
N GLY A 191 3.89 -15.66 1.61
CA GLY A 191 4.77 -14.69 2.29
C GLY A 191 5.15 -13.42 1.52
N LEU A 192 4.23 -12.45 1.44
CA LEU A 192 4.61 -11.04 1.29
C LEU A 192 4.87 -10.47 2.70
N MET A 193 6.13 -10.36 3.14
CA MET A 193 6.65 -9.28 4.02
C MET A 193 8.03 -9.63 4.62
N GLU A 194 9.08 -9.48 3.81
CA GLU A 194 10.45 -9.23 4.31
C GLU A 194 11.01 -7.85 3.90
N SER A 195 10.32 -7.10 3.03
CA SER A 195 10.81 -5.86 2.40
C SER A 195 10.85 -4.61 3.29
N THR A 196 10.39 -4.69 4.55
CA THR A 196 10.53 -3.61 5.54
C THR A 196 11.69 -3.81 6.52
N ARG A 197 12.47 -4.89 6.38
CA ARG A 197 13.72 -5.03 7.14
C ARG A 197 14.79 -4.20 6.44
N LEU A 198 15.51 -3.39 7.21
CA LEU A 198 16.71 -2.71 6.74
C LEU A 198 17.68 -3.77 6.17
N SER A 199 17.76 -3.88 4.85
CA SER A 199 18.83 -4.59 4.14
C SER A 199 19.91 -3.62 3.68
#